data_AF-A0A392UDD1-F1
#
_entry.id   AF-A0A392UDD1-F1
#
_cell.length_a   1.000
_cell.length_b   1.000
_cell.length_c   1.000
_cell.angle_alpha   90.00
_cell.angle_beta   90.00
_cell.angle_gamma   90.00
#
_symmetry.space_group_name_H-M   'P 1'
#
loop_
_entity.id
_entity.type
_entity.pdbx_description
1 polymer ?
#
loop_
_entity_poly.entity_id
_entity_poly.type
_entity_poly.pdbx_seq_one_letter_code
_entity_poly.pdbx_strand_id
1 'polypeptide(L)' 'MKGEKCFRCGKLGHKADACRENVVCFNCGEEGHKIPECKKPKKMIEKVFALSGEGADQ' A
#
# COMPACT_ATOMS: atom_id res chain seq x y z
N MET A 1 -11.45 -10.51 14.38
CA MET A 1 -10.34 -11.31 13.80
C MET A 1 -9.90 -10.65 12.50
N LYS A 2 -8.73 -9.99 12.45
CA LYS A 2 -8.21 -9.48 11.17
C LYS A 2 -7.58 -10.66 10.44
N GLY A 3 -8.27 -11.18 9.41
CA GLY A 3 -7.64 -12.13 8.50
C GLY A 3 -6.35 -11.52 7.95
N GLU A 4 -5.28 -12.31 7.92
CA GLU A 4 -4.02 -11.84 7.38
C GLU A 4 -4.18 -11.56 5.89
N LYS A 5 -3.82 -10.35 5.46
CA LYS A 5 -3.77 -10.01 4.04
C LYS A 5 -2.56 -10.68 3.42
N CYS A 6 -2.74 -11.28 2.26
CA CYS A 6 -1.66 -11.87 1.51
C CYS A 6 -0.73 -10.76 1.00
N PHE A 7 0.54 -10.77 1.42
CA PHE A 7 1.57 -9.83 0.93
C PHE A 7 2.10 -10.18 -0.47
N ARG A 8 1.50 -11.16 -1.14
CA ARG A 8 1.76 -11.46 -2.55
C ARG A 8 0.70 -10.85 -3.44
N CYS A 9 -0.59 -11.12 -3.20
CA CYS A 9 -1.68 -10.67 -4.08
C CYS A 9 -2.67 -9.68 -3.44
N GLY A 10 -2.54 -9.37 -2.15
CA GLY A 10 -3.41 -8.44 -1.42
C GLY A 10 -4.75 -9.03 -0.94
N LYS A 11 -5.11 -10.25 -1.35
CA LYS A 11 -6.36 -10.93 -0.93
C LYS A 11 -6.28 -11.43 0.52
N LEU A 12 -7.43 -11.49 1.19
CA LEU A 12 -7.56 -12.04 2.55
C LEU A 12 -7.86 -13.55 2.48
N GLY A 13 -7.56 -14.27 3.57
CA GLY A 13 -7.90 -15.70 3.71
C GLY A 13 -6.75 -16.67 3.42
N HIS A 14 -5.58 -16.18 3.03
CA HIS A 14 -4.36 -16.98 2.91
C HIS A 14 -3.11 -16.13 3.16
N LYS A 15 -2.00 -16.79 3.51
CA LYS A 15 -0.68 -16.16 3.64
C LYS A 15 0.04 -16.13 2.29
N ALA A 16 1.05 -15.27 2.17
CA ALA A 16 1.86 -15.14 0.96
C ALA A 16 2.58 -16.43 0.53
N ASP A 17 2.83 -17.34 1.49
CA ASP A 17 3.44 -18.65 1.24
C ASP A 17 2.48 -19.62 0.53
N ALA A 18 1.21 -19.61 0.91
CA ALA A 18 0.15 -20.41 0.29
C ALA A 18 -0.48 -19.73 -0.96
N CYS A 19 0.06 -18.59 -1.39
CA CYS A 19 -0.51 -17.81 -2.49
C CYS A 19 -0.06 -18.36 -3.85
N ARG A 20 -1.04 -18.78 -4.67
CA ARG A 20 -0.82 -19.27 -6.04
C ARG A 20 -0.97 -18.21 -7.12
N GLU A 21 -1.27 -16.97 -6.72
CA GLU A 21 -1.49 -15.85 -7.62
C GLU A 21 -0.17 -15.10 -7.91
N ASN A 22 -0.18 -14.28 -8.96
CA ASN A 22 0.92 -13.38 -9.27
C ASN A 22 1.15 -12.36 -8.15
N VAL A 23 2.39 -11.91 -8.02
CA VAL A 23 2.74 -10.84 -7.09
C VAL A 23 2.17 -9.53 -7.58
N VAL A 24 1.46 -8.83 -6.71
CA VAL A 24 0.88 -7.51 -6.95
C VAL A 24 1.71 -6.48 -6.21
N CYS A 25 2.05 -5.42 -6.92
CA CYS A 25 2.79 -4.32 -6.37
C CYS A 25 1.88 -3.49 -5.46
N PHE A 26 2.17 -3.48 -4.15
CA PHE A 26 1.43 -2.67 -3.19
C PHE A 26 1.69 -1.16 -3.32
N ASN A 27 2.60 -0.75 -4.23
CA ASN A 27 2.83 0.66 -4.53
C ASN A 27 1.92 1.17 -5.65
N CYS A 28 1.90 0.49 -6.81
CA CYS A 28 1.14 0.92 -7.98
C CYS A 28 -0.15 0.12 -8.23
N GLY A 29 -0.29 -1.07 -7.64
CA GLY A 29 -1.42 -1.98 -7.84
C GLY A 29 -1.27 -2.93 -9.03
N GLU A 30 -0.16 -2.87 -9.78
CA GLU A 30 0.06 -3.73 -10.94
C GLU A 30 0.69 -5.07 -10.54
N GLU A 31 0.34 -6.13 -11.26
CA GLU A 31 0.95 -7.45 -11.06
C GLU A 31 2.31 -7.61 -11.74
N GLY A 32 3.06 -8.64 -11.33
CA GLY A 32 4.35 -9.02 -11.91
C GLY A 32 5.58 -8.45 -11.22
N HIS A 33 5.44 -7.56 -10.23
CA HIS A 33 6.59 -7.01 -9.49
C HIS A 33 6.25 -6.62 -8.04
N LYS A 34 7.28 -6.49 -7.18
CA LYS A 34 7.15 -6.01 -5.79
C LYS A 34 7.45 -4.52 -5.68
N ILE A 35 7.15 -3.92 -4.52
CA ILE A 35 7.50 -2.53 -4.17
C ILE A 35 8.96 -2.15 -4.51
N PRO A 36 10.01 -2.95 -4.17
CA PRO A 36 11.40 -2.60 -4.52
C PRO A 36 11.68 -2.58 -6.04
N GLU A 37 10.91 -3.31 -6.84
CA GLU A 37 11.05 -3.40 -8.29
C GLU A 37 10.10 -2.44 -9.02
N CYS A 38 9.24 -1.73 -8.27
CA CYS A 38 8.28 -0.81 -8.83
C CYS A 38 8.98 0.44 -9.37
N LYS A 39 8.83 0.67 -10.67
CA LYS A 39 9.34 1.88 -11.34
C LYS A 39 8.48 3.13 -11.09
N LYS A 40 7.29 2.96 -10.51
CA LYS A 40 6.40 4.09 -10.19
C LYS A 40 6.87 4.78 -8.92
N PRO A 41 6.70 6.11 -8.81
CA PRO A 41 7.03 6.82 -7.57
C PRO A 41 6.28 6.18 -6.41
N LYS A 42 6.94 6.08 -5.26
CA LYS A 42 6.28 5.58 -4.05
C LYS A 42 5.13 6.52 -3.75
N LYS A 43 3.90 6.00 -3.69
CA LYS A 43 2.77 6.74 -3.11
C LYS A 43 3.04 6.82 -1.61
N MET A 44 3.96 7.70 -1.21
CA MET A 44 3.97 8.22 0.15
C MET A 44 2.61 8.88 0.29
N ILE A 45 1.71 8.17 0.96
CA ILE A 45 0.50 8.76 1.51
C ILE A 45 0.86 10.14 2.05
N GLU A 46 0.18 11.16 1.55
CA GLU A 46 0.34 12.54 1.93
C GLU A 46 -0.03 12.68 3.42
N LYS A 47 0.88 12.29 4.31
CA LYS A 47 0.96 12.89 5.64
C LYS A 47 1.68 14.23 5.49
N VAL A 48 1.25 15.06 4.53
CA VAL A 48 1.41 16.50 4.68
C VAL A 48 0.39 16.88 5.73
N PHE A 49 0.90 17.38 6.82
CA PHE A 49 0.19 17.74 8.02
C PHE A 49 -1.03 18.63 7.70
N ALA A 50 -2.23 18.06 7.75
CA ALA A 50 -3.41 18.84 8.08
C ALA A 50 -3.36 19.13 9.59
N LEU A 51 -2.42 19.99 9.99
CA LEU A 51 -2.57 20.72 11.24
C LEU A 51 -3.49 21.89 10.90
N SER A 52 -4.75 21.75 11.32
CA SER A 52 -5.66 22.86 11.46
C SER A 52 -4.97 24.01 12.20
N GLY A 53 -4.99 25.20 11.61
CA GLY A 53 -4.64 26.44 12.26
C GLY A 53 -5.65 27.50 11.85
N GLU A 54 -6.79 27.53 12.54
CA GLU A 54 -7.53 28.79 12.68
C GLU A 54 -6.63 29.75 13.49
N GLY A 55 -6.48 31.00 13.04
CA GLY A 55 -5.71 32.00 13.75
C GLY A 55 -5.57 33.30 12.96
N ALA A 56 -6.30 34.31 13.40
CA ALA A 56 -6.39 35.67 12.88
C ALA A 56 -5.05 36.43 12.77
N ASP A 57 -4.95 37.31 11.78
CA ASP A 57 -4.34 38.65 11.94
C ASP A 57 -4.79 39.61 10.81
N GLN A 58 -5.61 40.57 11.24
CA GLN A 58 -5.94 41.93 10.76
C GLN A 58 -5.98 42.28 9.25
#